data_AF-A0A7X3HEC7-F1
#
_entry.id   AF-A0A7X3HEC7-F1
#
_cell.length_a   1.000
_cell.length_b   1.000
_cell.length_c   1.000
_cell.angle_alpha   90.00
_cell.angle_beta   90.00
_cell.angle_gamma   90.00
#
_symmetry.space_group_name_H-M   'P 1'
#
loop_
_entity.id
_entity.type
_entity.pdbx_description
1 polymer ?
#
loop_
_entity_poly.entity_id
_entity_poly.type
_entity_poly.pdbx_seq_one_letter_code
_entity_poly.pdbx_strand_id
1 'polypeptide(L)'
;MIRRLFLLASVLLLAACQSVEIDRDYDRTRDFGAYRSWAWKEPALQYRPDDPRLKSDLTEQRLRDALTQQLDQRGLRPAAPGARADLLVQSWLIVDDRQQQVSTNYGGYWGGSWGNYWGGPGLTETRTYDYQVGTLQVDLYDSKDGKLVWRGSA
;
A
#
# COMPACT_ATOMS: atom_id res chain seq x y z
N MET A 1 -16.31 36.16 19.29
CA MET A 1 -15.46 36.12 18.08
C MET A 1 -14.30 35.12 18.24
N ILE A 2 -13.44 35.25 19.26
CA ILE A 2 -12.30 34.35 19.54
C ILE A 2 -12.66 32.86 19.70
N ARG A 3 -13.77 32.51 20.36
CA ARG A 3 -14.18 31.10 20.55
C ARG A 3 -14.56 30.39 19.24
N ARG A 4 -15.07 31.13 18.25
CA ARG A 4 -15.38 30.59 16.91
C ARG A 4 -14.10 30.39 16.07
N LEU A 5 -13.12 31.27 16.23
CA LEU A 5 -11.78 31.13 15.62
C LEU A 5 -11.02 29.92 16.18
N PHE A 6 -11.08 29.69 17.50
CA PHE A 6 -10.49 28.49 18.10
C PHE A 6 -11.15 27.20 17.59
N LEU A 7 -12.48 27.16 17.52
CA LEU A 7 -13.21 26.01 16.97
C LEU A 7 -12.87 25.76 15.48
N LEU A 8 -12.75 26.82 14.67
CA LEU A 8 -12.38 26.70 13.26
C LEU A 8 -10.96 26.16 13.10
N ALA A 9 -10.01 26.65 13.91
CA ALA A 9 -8.62 26.19 13.91
C ALA A 9 -8.50 24.73 14.34
N SER A 10 -9.28 24.29 15.34
CA SER A 10 -9.35 22.88 15.75
C SER A 10 -9.87 21.97 14.63
N VAL A 11 -10.91 22.41 13.90
CA VAL A 11 -11.46 21.67 12.75
C VAL A 11 -10.46 21.59 11.59
N LEU A 12 -9.72 22.67 11.32
CA LEU A 12 -8.67 22.69 10.30
C LEU A 12 -7.47 21.79 10.65
N LEU A 13 -7.11 21.68 11.93
CA LEU A 13 -6.05 20.78 12.39
C LEU A 13 -6.42 19.29 12.26
N LEU A 14 -7.71 18.96 12.31
CA LEU A 14 -8.21 17.59 12.14
C LEU A 14 -8.21 17.12 10.66
N ALA A 15 -8.04 18.03 9.70
CA ALA A 15 -8.01 17.71 8.26
C ALA A 15 -6.64 17.24 7.75
N ALA A 16 -5.61 17.18 8.60
CA ALA A 16 -4.23 16.86 8.22
C ALA A 16 -3.93 15.36 8.01
N CYS A 17 -4.94 14.49 7.89
CA CYS A 17 -4.70 13.07 7.68
C CYS A 17 -4.14 12.79 6.28
N GLN A 18 -2.85 12.45 6.20
CA GLN A 18 -2.24 11.84 5.02
C GLN A 18 -2.88 10.47 4.78
N SER A 19 -3.57 10.29 3.66
CA SER A 19 -4.10 8.98 3.26
C SER A 19 -2.97 8.11 2.73
N VAL A 20 -2.84 6.89 3.25
CA VAL A 20 -2.04 5.84 2.62
C VAL A 20 -2.75 5.42 1.34
N GLU A 21 -2.03 5.35 0.23
CA GLU A 21 -2.54 4.79 -1.02
C GLU A 21 -2.67 3.28 -0.84
N ILE A 22 -3.89 2.75 -0.93
CA ILE A 22 -4.17 1.32 -0.77
C ILE A 22 -4.80 0.85 -2.08
N ASP A 23 -4.14 -0.07 -2.76
CA ASP A 23 -4.70 -0.76 -3.92
C ASP A 23 -5.46 -2.01 -3.46
N ARG A 24 -6.62 -2.27 -4.08
CA ARG A 24 -7.50 -3.39 -3.73
C ARG A 24 -8.19 -3.92 -4.97
N ASP A 25 -8.06 -5.21 -5.18
CA ASP A 25 -8.72 -5.94 -6.27
C ASP A 25 -9.45 -7.18 -5.72
N TYR A 26 -10.58 -7.51 -6.29
CA TYR A 26 -11.41 -8.63 -5.84
C TYR A 26 -12.32 -9.19 -6.93
N ASP A 27 -12.60 -10.50 -6.83
CA ASP A 27 -13.48 -11.20 -7.75
C ASP A 27 -14.96 -10.87 -7.44
N ARG A 28 -15.57 -10.06 -8.31
CA ARG A 28 -16.98 -9.62 -8.18
C ARG A 28 -17.99 -10.76 -8.37
N THR A 29 -17.57 -11.93 -8.84
CA THR A 29 -18.46 -13.08 -9.05
C THR A 29 -18.60 -13.95 -7.78
N ARG A 30 -17.81 -13.69 -6.74
CA ARG A 30 -17.83 -14.43 -5.47
C ARG A 30 -18.80 -13.84 -4.47
N ASP A 31 -19.50 -14.72 -3.75
CA ASP A 31 -20.25 -14.34 -2.55
C ASP A 31 -19.34 -14.36 -1.33
N PHE A 32 -18.81 -13.18 -0.97
CA PHE A 32 -17.95 -13.04 0.21
C PHE A 32 -18.68 -13.31 1.53
N GLY A 33 -20.01 -13.26 1.57
CA GLY A 33 -20.81 -13.59 2.76
C GLY A 33 -20.83 -15.08 3.08
N ALA A 34 -20.45 -15.93 2.11
CA ALA A 34 -20.35 -17.38 2.28
C ALA A 34 -19.06 -17.81 3.01
N TYR A 35 -18.02 -16.98 3.01
CA TYR A 35 -16.77 -17.29 3.71
C TYR A 35 -16.91 -17.03 5.20
N ARG A 36 -16.63 -18.04 6.03
CA ARG A 36 -16.73 -17.95 7.50
C ARG A 36 -15.43 -18.28 8.20
N SER A 37 -14.64 -19.15 7.58
CA SER A 37 -13.40 -19.66 8.14
C SER A 37 -12.20 -19.37 7.24
N TRP A 38 -11.04 -19.20 7.87
CA TRP A 38 -9.79 -18.97 7.17
C TRP A 38 -8.65 -19.81 7.77
N ALA A 39 -7.63 -20.09 6.97
CA ALA A 39 -6.37 -20.67 7.42
C ALA A 39 -5.19 -19.99 6.71
N TRP A 40 -4.00 -20.10 7.29
CA TRP A 40 -2.78 -19.67 6.62
C TRP A 40 -2.48 -20.59 5.42
N LYS A 41 -2.15 -19.99 4.28
CA LYS A 41 -1.46 -20.69 3.20
C LYS A 41 0.01 -20.77 3.58
N GLU A 42 0.64 -21.94 3.61
CA GLU A 42 2.06 -22.02 3.92
C GLU A 42 2.94 -21.84 2.66
N PRO A 43 3.97 -20.97 2.72
CA PRO A 43 4.32 -20.07 3.83
C PRO A 43 3.35 -18.87 3.94
N ALA A 44 2.99 -18.49 5.16
CA ALA A 44 2.03 -17.40 5.40
C ALA A 44 2.55 -16.01 5.01
N LEU A 45 3.86 -15.80 5.16
CA LEU A 45 4.56 -14.59 4.71
C LEU A 45 5.68 -14.99 3.75
N GLN A 46 5.70 -14.36 2.58
CA GLN A 46 6.76 -14.46 1.61
C GLN A 46 7.47 -13.12 1.43
N TYR A 47 8.75 -13.17 1.08
CA TYR A 47 9.58 -12.00 0.86
C TYR A 47 10.00 -11.95 -0.61
N ARG A 48 9.98 -10.76 -1.20
CA ARG A 48 10.50 -10.50 -2.54
C ARG A 48 11.32 -9.20 -2.51
N PRO A 49 12.62 -9.21 -2.81
CA PRO A 49 13.45 -10.38 -3.09
C PRO A 49 13.61 -11.30 -1.86
N ASP A 50 14.09 -12.52 -2.09
CA ASP A 50 14.38 -13.48 -1.03
C ASP A 50 15.70 -13.13 -0.33
N ASP A 51 15.69 -12.07 0.49
CA ASP A 51 16.87 -11.52 1.17
C ASP A 51 16.80 -11.73 2.69
N PRO A 52 17.79 -12.39 3.32
CA PRO A 52 17.85 -12.56 4.78
C PRO A 52 17.79 -11.27 5.59
N ARG A 53 18.20 -10.13 5.02
CA ARG A 53 18.12 -8.81 5.68
C ARG A 53 16.69 -8.31 5.83
N LEU A 54 15.77 -8.78 4.98
CA LEU A 54 14.35 -8.46 5.04
C LEU A 54 13.59 -9.42 5.96
N LYS A 55 14.09 -10.66 6.12
CA LYS A 55 13.45 -11.70 6.93
C LYS A 55 13.57 -11.39 8.41
N SER A 56 12.43 -11.35 9.09
CA SER A 56 12.39 -11.15 10.54
C SER A 56 11.21 -11.89 11.16
N ASP A 57 11.50 -12.76 12.12
CA ASP A 57 10.48 -13.47 12.90
C ASP A 57 9.54 -12.50 13.66
N LEU A 58 10.08 -11.38 14.13
CA LEU A 58 9.30 -10.33 14.79
C LEU A 58 8.33 -9.64 13.84
N THR A 59 8.76 -9.39 12.60
CA THR A 59 7.90 -8.81 11.57
C THR A 59 6.81 -9.79 11.15
N GLU A 60 7.17 -11.06 10.96
CA GLU A 60 6.20 -12.10 10.64
C GLU A 60 5.13 -12.25 11.73
N GLN A 61 5.55 -12.30 13.00
CA GLN A 61 4.62 -12.38 14.13
C GLN A 61 3.67 -11.18 14.16
N ARG A 62 4.20 -9.95 14.06
CA ARG A 62 3.38 -8.73 14.04
C ARG A 62 2.37 -8.72 12.90
N LEU A 63 2.78 -9.17 11.72
CA LEU A 63 1.89 -9.23 10.57
C LEU A 63 0.81 -10.29 10.75
N ARG A 64 1.17 -11.48 11.24
CA ARG A 64 0.20 -12.55 11.54
C ARG A 64 -0.83 -12.10 12.58
N ASP A 65 -0.39 -11.42 13.64
CA ASP A 65 -1.27 -10.90 14.69
C ASP A 65 -2.22 -9.83 14.14
N ALA A 66 -1.69 -8.86 13.38
CA ALA A 66 -2.48 -7.79 12.78
C ALA A 66 -3.52 -8.34 11.79
N LEU A 67 -3.12 -9.24 10.89
CA LEU A 67 -4.02 -9.88 9.94
C LEU A 67 -5.09 -10.72 10.64
N THR A 68 -4.71 -11.50 11.66
CA THR A 68 -5.66 -12.27 12.48
C THR A 68 -6.71 -11.35 13.09
N GLN A 69 -6.30 -10.24 13.71
CA GLN A 69 -7.20 -9.27 14.31
C GLN A 69 -8.13 -8.63 13.26
N GLN A 70 -7.61 -8.27 12.09
CA GLN A 70 -8.42 -7.66 11.02
C GLN A 70 -9.43 -8.64 10.43
N LEU A 71 -9.05 -9.90 10.23
CA LEU A 71 -9.96 -10.95 9.77
C LEU A 71 -11.06 -11.23 10.80
N ASP A 72 -10.71 -11.25 12.09
CA ASP A 72 -11.68 -11.41 13.19
C ASP A 72 -12.69 -10.26 13.23
N GLN A 73 -12.24 -9.02 13.06
CA GLN A 73 -13.11 -7.83 12.94
C GLN A 73 -14.07 -7.90 11.74
N ARG A 74 -13.71 -8.66 10.69
CA ARG A 74 -14.57 -8.93 9.53
C ARG A 74 -15.47 -10.16 9.72
N GLY A 75 -15.43 -10.79 10.89
CA GLY A 75 -16.25 -11.95 11.22
C GLY A 75 -15.72 -13.29 10.71
N LEU A 76 -14.48 -13.32 10.18
CA LEU A 76 -13.82 -14.55 9.74
C LEU A 76 -13.08 -15.18 10.92
N ARG A 77 -13.31 -16.46 11.17
CA ARG A 77 -12.66 -17.20 12.27
C ARG A 77 -11.59 -18.17 11.74
N PRO A 78 -10.53 -18.46 12.50
CA PRO A 78 -9.62 -19.54 12.14
C PRO A 78 -10.38 -20.86 11.99
N ALA A 79 -10.07 -21.63 10.95
CA ALA A 79 -10.64 -22.96 10.78
C ALA A 79 -10.22 -23.88 11.93
N ALA A 80 -11.12 -24.78 12.33
CA ALA A 80 -10.82 -25.77 13.36
C ALA A 80 -9.65 -26.67 12.91
N PRO A 81 -8.81 -27.16 13.83
CA PRO A 81 -7.73 -28.08 13.50
C PRO A 81 -8.24 -29.28 12.69
N GLY A 82 -7.63 -29.54 11.53
CA GLY A 82 -8.02 -30.63 10.63
C GLY A 82 -9.24 -30.36 9.74
N ALA A 83 -9.93 -29.22 9.90
CA ALA A 83 -10.99 -28.79 9.00
C ALA A 83 -10.43 -27.98 7.83
N ARG A 84 -11.07 -28.11 6.66
CA ARG A 84 -10.79 -27.24 5.51
C ARG A 84 -11.36 -25.85 5.80
N ALA A 85 -10.52 -24.83 5.74
CA ALA A 85 -10.95 -23.44 5.78
C ALA A 85 -11.70 -23.04 4.50
N ASP A 86 -12.54 -22.01 4.53
CA ASP A 86 -13.15 -21.47 3.31
C ASP A 86 -12.17 -20.59 2.52
N LEU A 87 -11.28 -19.88 3.23
CA LEU A 87 -10.25 -19.03 2.66
C LEU A 87 -8.84 -19.44 3.10
N LEU A 88 -7.86 -19.30 2.21
CA LEU A 88 -6.44 -19.33 2.53
C LEU A 88 -5.85 -17.93 2.47
N VAL A 89 -5.14 -17.53 3.51
CA VAL A 89 -4.52 -16.20 3.65
C VAL A 89 -3.02 -16.31 3.40
N GLN A 90 -2.48 -15.44 2.55
CA GLN A 90 -1.05 -15.29 2.34
C GLN A 90 -0.68 -13.82 2.30
N SER A 91 0.51 -13.49 2.76
CA SER A 91 1.05 -12.14 2.71
C SER A 91 2.41 -12.11 2.03
N TRP A 92 2.73 -10.98 1.43
CA TRP A 92 3.98 -10.72 0.76
C TRP A 92 4.56 -9.40 1.23
N LEU A 93 5.84 -9.40 1.61
CA LEU A 93 6.63 -8.19 1.77
C LEU A 93 7.52 -8.04 0.53
N ILE A 94 7.19 -7.08 -0.32
CA ILE A 94 7.85 -6.81 -1.59
C ILE A 94 8.69 -5.55 -1.43
N VAL A 95 9.95 -5.57 -1.87
CA VAL A 95 10.84 -4.41 -1.89
C VAL A 95 11.35 -4.26 -3.31
N ASP A 96 10.92 -3.19 -3.97
CA ASP A 96 11.32 -2.85 -5.33
C ASP A 96 12.29 -1.67 -5.33
N ASP A 97 13.35 -1.76 -6.15
CA ASP A 97 14.20 -0.62 -6.45
C ASP A 97 13.54 0.23 -7.55
N ARG A 98 13.25 1.50 -7.25
CA ARG A 98 12.67 2.45 -8.20
C ARG A 98 13.65 3.58 -8.48
N GLN A 99 13.59 4.09 -9.71
CA GLN A 99 14.31 5.28 -10.12
C GLN A 99 13.31 6.40 -10.40
N GLN A 100 13.58 7.58 -9.86
CA GLN A 100 12.84 8.80 -10.19
C GLN A 100 13.79 9.77 -10.87
N GLN A 101 13.46 10.17 -12.10
CA GLN A 101 14.14 11.25 -12.78
C GLN A 101 13.44 12.57 -12.50
N VAL A 102 14.17 13.54 -11.97
CA VAL A 102 13.69 14.90 -11.74
C VAL A 102 14.46 15.82 -12.67
N SER A 103 13.77 16.38 -13.64
CA SER A 103 14.32 17.39 -14.54
C SER A 103 13.99 18.79 -14.03
N THR A 104 15.00 19.56 -13.68
CA THR A 104 14.87 20.97 -13.31
C THR A 104 15.31 21.82 -14.50
N ASN A 105 14.42 22.70 -14.95
CA ASN A 105 14.72 23.67 -16.00
C ASN A 105 15.19 24.99 -15.35
N TYR A 106 16.39 25.43 -15.71
CA TYR A 106 16.98 26.69 -15.31
C TYR A 106 16.99 27.66 -16.50
N GLY A 107 16.53 28.89 -16.28
CA GLY A 107 16.52 29.95 -17.29
C GLY A 107 15.49 29.73 -18.42
N GLY A 108 15.58 30.54 -19.47
CA GLY A 108 14.88 30.31 -20.74
C GLY A 108 13.63 31.15 -21.04
N TYR A 109 13.07 31.94 -20.12
CA TYR A 109 11.93 32.82 -20.48
C TYR A 109 11.84 34.07 -19.60
N TRP A 110 12.35 35.19 -20.12
CA TRP A 110 11.95 36.54 -19.68
C TRP A 110 11.46 37.28 -20.93
N GLY A 111 10.15 37.24 -21.16
CA GLY A 111 9.49 37.91 -22.28
C GLY A 111 8.07 38.30 -21.88
N GLY A 112 7.87 39.57 -21.52
CA GLY A 112 6.53 40.12 -21.33
C GLY A 112 5.81 40.33 -22.67
N SER A 113 4.51 40.65 -22.63
CA SER A 113 3.61 40.81 -23.79
C SER A 113 4.04 41.82 -24.88
N TRP A 114 5.18 42.49 -24.73
CA TRP A 114 5.69 43.56 -25.60
C TRP A 114 6.94 43.14 -26.38
N GLY A 115 6.97 41.92 -26.91
CA GLY A 115 7.85 41.52 -28.03
C GLY A 115 9.37 41.45 -27.78
N ASN A 116 9.88 41.88 -26.63
CA ASN A 116 11.32 41.84 -26.34
C ASN A 116 11.72 40.48 -25.75
N TYR A 117 12.24 39.62 -26.63
CA TYR A 117 12.83 38.34 -26.28
C TYR A 117 14.28 38.53 -25.82
N TRP A 118 14.48 38.78 -24.52
CA TRP A 118 15.82 38.73 -23.89
C TRP A 118 15.84 37.54 -22.93
N GLY A 119 16.31 36.39 -23.42
CA GLY A 119 16.47 35.18 -22.61
C GLY A 119 17.69 34.39 -23.06
N GLY A 120 18.58 34.07 -22.12
CA GLY A 120 19.69 33.14 -22.37
C GLY A 120 19.19 31.71 -22.59
N PRO A 121 20.06 30.79 -23.07
CA PRO A 121 19.67 29.41 -23.32
C PRO A 121 19.06 28.79 -22.05
N GLY A 122 17.95 28.08 -22.20
CA GLY A 122 17.41 27.26 -21.12
C GLY A 122 18.31 26.06 -20.89
N LEU A 123 18.70 25.81 -19.64
CA LEU A 123 19.43 24.61 -19.25
C LEU A 123 18.47 23.66 -18.54
N THR A 124 18.42 22.41 -18.99
CA THR A 124 17.69 21.36 -18.27
C THR A 124 18.71 20.48 -17.55
N GLU A 125 18.66 20.45 -16.22
CA GLU A 125 19.42 19.51 -15.40
C GLU A 125 18.50 18.34 -15.05
N THR A 126 18.86 17.12 -15.44
CA THR A 126 18.12 15.92 -15.03
C THR A 126 18.92 15.15 -14.00
N ARG A 127 18.31 14.90 -12.84
CA ARG A 127 18.89 14.09 -11.76
C ARG A 127 18.10 12.80 -11.62
N THR A 128 18.80 11.68 -11.49
CA THR A 128 18.20 10.37 -11.19
C THR A 128 18.37 10.06 -9.71
N TYR A 129 17.27 9.71 -9.05
CA TYR A 129 17.23 9.30 -7.65
C TYR A 129 16.81 7.84 -7.57
N ASP A 130 17.66 7.02 -6.97
CA ASP A 130 17.37 5.62 -6.67
C ASP A 130 16.80 5.50 -5.26
N TYR A 131 15.68 4.81 -5.10
CA TYR A 131 15.04 4.58 -3.80
C TYR A 131 14.31 3.24 -3.78
N GLN A 132 14.13 2.70 -2.58
CA GLN A 132 13.42 1.44 -2.39
C GLN A 132 11.97 1.69 -1.99
N VAL A 133 11.04 0.93 -2.57
CA VAL A 133 9.63 0.95 -2.20
C VAL A 133 9.27 -0.39 -1.59
N GLY A 134 8.89 -0.38 -0.32
CA GLY A 134 8.29 -1.52 0.36
C GLY A 134 6.79 -1.56 0.08
N THR A 135 6.27 -2.71 -0.32
CA THR A 135 4.84 -2.99 -0.50
C THR A 135 4.45 -4.20 0.34
N LEU A 136 3.45 -4.05 1.20
CA LEU A 136 2.80 -5.16 1.89
C LEU A 136 1.57 -5.57 1.11
N GLN A 137 1.58 -6.77 0.53
CA GLN A 137 0.43 -7.35 -0.17
C GLN A 137 -0.19 -8.48 0.66
N VAL A 138 -1.52 -8.52 0.71
CA VAL A 138 -2.32 -9.55 1.37
C VAL A 138 -3.24 -10.18 0.35
N ASP A 139 -3.18 -11.49 0.24
CA ASP A 139 -3.92 -12.30 -0.72
C ASP A 139 -4.85 -13.27 0.02
N LEU A 140 -6.12 -13.30 -0.41
CA LEU A 140 -7.11 -14.28 0.00
C LEU A 140 -7.42 -15.20 -1.17
N TYR A 141 -7.29 -16.51 -0.97
CA TYR A 141 -7.62 -17.54 -1.94
C TYR A 141 -8.84 -18.33 -1.50
N ASP A 142 -9.76 -18.63 -2.42
CA ASP A 142 -10.84 -19.57 -2.16
C ASP A 142 -10.26 -20.97 -2.00
N SER A 143 -10.48 -21.60 -0.85
CA SER A 143 -9.93 -22.93 -0.59
C SER A 143 -10.52 -24.00 -1.51
N LYS A 144 -11.72 -23.79 -2.08
CA LYS A 144 -12.44 -24.77 -2.91
C LYS A 144 -11.74 -25.01 -4.24
N ASP A 145 -11.35 -23.92 -4.92
CA ASP A 145 -10.76 -23.96 -6.26
C ASP A 145 -9.34 -23.36 -6.34
N GLY A 146 -8.82 -22.81 -5.24
CA GLY A 146 -7.47 -22.24 -5.13
C GLY A 146 -7.29 -20.88 -5.80
N LYS A 147 -8.35 -20.24 -6.29
CA LYS A 147 -8.26 -18.96 -7.00
C LYS A 147 -8.10 -17.80 -6.03
N LEU A 148 -7.32 -16.80 -6.44
CA LEU A 148 -7.25 -15.51 -5.74
C LEU A 148 -8.63 -14.84 -5.85
N VAL A 149 -9.25 -14.55 -4.71
CA VAL A 149 -10.57 -13.89 -4.66
C VAL A 149 -10.48 -12.45 -4.19
N TRP A 150 -9.43 -12.09 -3.45
CA TRP A 150 -9.19 -10.73 -3.00
C TRP A 150 -7.70 -10.48 -2.81
N ARG A 151 -7.25 -9.29 -3.17
CA ARG A 151 -5.91 -8.75 -2.93
C ARG A 151 -6.01 -7.33 -2.42
N GLY A 152 -5.19 -7.00 -1.43
CA GLY A 152 -4.94 -5.62 -1.03
C GLY A 152 -3.44 -5.38 -0.88
N SER A 153 -2.97 -4.21 -1.30
CA SER A 153 -1.57 -3.80 -1.15
C SER A 153 -1.44 -2.34 -0.76
N ALA A 154 -0.40 -2.04 0.01
CA ALA A 154 -0.02 -0.69 0.45
C ALA A 154 1.49 -0.58 0.61
#